data_AF-A0A1T1BQK8-F1
#
_entry.id   AF-A0A1T1BQK8-F1
#
_cell.length_a   1.000
_cell.length_b   1.000
_cell.length_c   1.000
_cell.angle_alpha   90.00
_cell.angle_beta   90.00
_cell.angle_gamma   90.00
#
_symmetry.space_group_name_H-M   'P 1'
#
loop_
_entity.id
_entity.type
_entity.pdbx_description
1 polymer ?
#
loop_
_entity_poly.entity_id
_entity_poly.type
_entity_poly.pdbx_seq_one_letter_code
_entity_poly.pdbx_strand_id
1 'polypeptide(L)' 'MANSRKLKIHTKYQARTYGGTTIPEIRLEGKWLEKLGFGKGQIVNIEQKKNKLTITIDKEQK' A
#
# COMPACT_ATOMS: atom_id res chain seq x y z
N MET A 1 18.13 12.42 0.83
CA MET A 1 17.35 12.60 2.07
C MET A 1 16.22 11.58 2.09
N ALA A 2 16.19 10.67 3.07
CA ALA A 2 15.11 9.70 3.19
C ALA A 2 13.86 10.41 3.74
N ASN A 3 12.85 10.61 2.88
CA ASN A 3 11.57 11.15 3.31
C ASN A 3 10.80 10.05 4.05
N SER A 4 10.79 10.11 5.39
CA SER A 4 9.98 9.21 6.20
C SER A 4 8.62 9.84 6.49
N ARG A 5 7.54 9.07 6.30
CA ARG A 5 6.18 9.47 6.63
C ARG A 5 5.60 8.45 7.61
N LYS A 6 5.04 8.95 8.70
CA LYS A 6 4.29 8.13 9.66
C LYS A 6 2.82 8.17 9.25
N LEU A 7 2.25 7.00 8.97
CA LEU A 7 0.85 6.83 8.62
C LEU A 7 0.15 6.05 9.73
N LYS A 8 -1.11 6.41 9.99
CA LYS A 8 -1.97 5.63 10.89
C LYS A 8 -2.53 4.44 10.12
N ILE A 9 -2.55 3.28 10.75
CA ILE A 9 -3.31 2.14 10.22
C ILE A 9 -4.78 2.46 10.43
N HIS A 10 -5.51 2.57 9.34
CA HIS A 10 -6.94 2.78 9.35
C HIS A 10 -7.66 1.44 9.38
N THR A 11 -8.94 1.51 9.68
CA THR A 11 -9.79 0.34 9.74
C THR A 11 -10.78 0.40 8.59
N LYS A 12 -10.85 -0.66 7.80
CA LYS A 12 -11.80 -0.78 6.70
C LYS A 12 -12.81 -1.88 6.99
N TYR A 13 -14.08 -1.51 6.93
CA TYR A 13 -15.16 -2.46 6.96
C TYR A 13 -15.28 -3.14 5.59
N GLN A 14 -15.16 -4.45 5.56
CA GLN A 14 -15.36 -5.27 4.38
C GLN A 14 -16.63 -6.11 4.58
N ALA A 15 -17.67 -5.74 3.84
CA ALA A 15 -18.91 -6.53 3.77
C ALA A 15 -18.62 -7.88 3.10
N ARG A 16 -19.18 -8.95 3.63
CA ARG A 16 -19.13 -10.31 3.10
C ARG A 16 -20.56 -10.83 2.93
N THR A 17 -20.72 -11.92 2.17
CA THR A 17 -22.01 -12.58 1.94
C THR A 17 -22.73 -12.96 3.24
N TYR A 18 -21.98 -13.30 4.30
CA TYR A 18 -22.51 -13.58 5.64
C TYR A 18 -21.85 -12.68 6.69
N GLY A 19 -22.22 -11.40 6.71
CA GLY A 19 -21.80 -10.43 7.72
C GLY A 19 -20.70 -9.46 7.28
N GLY A 20 -20.03 -8.82 8.24
CA GLY A 20 -18.96 -7.86 7.96
C GLY A 20 -17.73 -8.12 8.81
N THR A 21 -16.56 -7.91 8.23
CA THR A 21 -15.29 -7.98 8.95
C THR A 21 -14.54 -6.66 8.86
N THR A 22 -13.72 -6.43 9.85
CA THR A 22 -13.01 -5.18 10.06
C THR A 22 -11.53 -5.46 9.85
N ILE A 23 -10.97 -5.00 8.73
CA ILE A 23 -9.58 -5.25 8.35
C ILE A 23 -8.71 -4.00 8.52
N PRO A 24 -7.42 -4.15 8.86
CA PRO A 24 -6.49 -3.02 8.83
C PRO A 24 -6.19 -2.60 7.38
N GLU A 25 -6.21 -1.30 7.11
CA GLU A 25 -5.90 -0.67 5.83
C GLU A 25 -4.81 0.39 6.00
N ILE A 26 -3.75 0.31 5.19
CA ILE A 26 -2.73 1.36 5.07
C ILE A 26 -3.03 2.17 3.83
N ARG A 27 -3.29 3.47 4.00
CA ARG A 27 -3.54 4.39 2.88
C ARG A 27 -2.25 5.11 2.50
N LEU A 28 -1.68 4.68 1.39
CA LEU A 28 -0.59 5.39 0.72
C LEU A 28 -1.23 6.25 -0.36
N GLU A 29 -1.44 7.53 -0.07
CA GLU A 29 -2.04 8.48 -1.02
C GLU A 29 -1.29 9.82 -1.05
N GLY A 30 -1.28 10.46 -2.21
CA GLY A 30 -0.74 11.81 -2.42
C GLY A 30 0.29 11.91 -3.55
N LYS A 31 0.51 13.14 -4.03
CA LYS A 31 1.43 13.50 -5.14
C LYS A 31 2.88 13.04 -4.95
N TRP A 32 3.25 12.65 -3.73
CA TRP A 32 4.57 12.13 -3.41
C TRP A 32 4.79 10.71 -3.95
N LEU A 33 3.74 9.91 -4.12
CA LEU A 33 3.82 8.58 -4.74
C LEU A 33 4.21 8.69 -6.20
N GLU A 34 3.58 9.62 -6.94
CA GLU A 34 3.92 9.91 -8.33
C GLU A 34 5.38 10.39 -8.45
N LYS A 35 5.83 11.26 -7.53
CA LYS A 35 7.24 11.71 -7.48
C LYS A 35 8.24 10.59 -7.18
N LEU A 36 7.82 9.52 -6.50
CA LEU A 36 8.64 8.34 -6.24
C LEU A 36 8.64 7.34 -7.40
N GLY A 37 7.83 7.59 -8.44
CA GLY A 37 7.69 6.68 -9.58
C GLY A 37 6.53 5.71 -9.47
N PHE A 38 5.73 5.74 -8.39
CA PHE A 38 4.50 4.95 -8.25
C PHE A 38 3.36 5.63 -9.03
N GLY A 39 3.34 5.37 -10.33
CA GLY A 39 2.31 5.84 -11.26
C GLY A 39 1.11 4.90 -11.34
N LYS A 40 -0.02 5.44 -11.82
CA LYS A 40 -1.25 4.68 -12.03
C LYS A 40 -1.04 3.61 -13.10
N GLY A 41 -1.58 2.41 -12.87
CA GLY A 41 -1.45 1.27 -13.81
C GLY A 41 -0.17 0.46 -13.64
N GLN A 42 0.75 0.85 -12.76
CA GLN A 42 1.92 0.04 -12.45
C GLN A 42 1.60 -1.05 -11.43
N ILE A 43 2.16 -2.23 -11.64
CA ILE A 43 2.15 -3.32 -10.68
C ILE A 43 3.25 -3.06 -9.65
N VAL A 44 2.94 -3.31 -8.39
CA VAL A 44 3.89 -3.19 -7.29
C VAL A 44 4.04 -4.54 -6.61
N ASN A 45 5.28 -4.92 -6.33
CA ASN A 45 5.58 -6.08 -5.49
C ASN A 45 5.64 -5.64 -4.04
N ILE A 46 4.88 -6.35 -3.21
CA ILE A 46 4.83 -6.14 -1.77
C ILE A 46 5.44 -7.36 -1.09
N GLU A 47 6.70 -7.24 -0.68
CA GLU A 47 7.33 -8.26 0.16
C GLU A 47 6.90 -8.08 1.61
N GLN A 48 6.39 -9.15 2.21
CA GLN A 48 5.90 -9.17 3.58
C GLN A 48 6.90 -9.91 4.48
N LYS A 49 7.39 -9.22 5.51
CA LYS A 49 8.21 -9.78 6.59
C LYS A 49 7.62 -9.38 7.93
N LYS A 50 8.03 -10.07 9.00
CA LYS A 50 7.60 -9.72 10.37
C LYS A 50 7.89 -8.24 10.65
N ASN A 51 6.83 -7.45 10.89
CA ASN A 51 6.86 -6.00 11.15
C ASN A 51 7.45 -5.13 10.01
N LYS A 52 7.63 -5.66 8.80
CA LYS A 52 8.19 -4.91 7.67
C LYS A 52 7.48 -5.24 6.37
N LEU A 53 7.01 -4.21 5.69
CA LEU A 53 6.50 -4.28 4.32
C LEU A 53 7.49 -3.53 3.43
N THR A 54 8.00 -4.20 2.40
CA THR A 54 8.80 -3.55 1.35
C THR A 54 7.94 -3.45 0.10
N ILE A 55 7.67 -2.23 -0.35
CA ILE A 55 6.89 -1.97 -1.58
C ILE A 55 7.87 -1.53 -2.64
N THR A 56 7.89 -2.23 -3.76
CA THR A 56 8.79 -2.00 -4.89
C THR A 56 8.00 -2.04 -6.18
N ILE A 57 8.35 -1.17 -7.13
CA ILE A 57 7.74 -1.17 -8.45
C ILE A 57 8.20 -2.44 -9.17
N ASP A 58 7.25 -3.21 -9.69
CA ASP A 58 7.58 -4.34 -10.54
C ASP A 58 8.00 -3.80 -11.92
N LYS A 59 9.27 -3.99 -12.26
CA LYS A 59 9.87 -3.50 -13.51
C LYS A 59 9.68 -4.49 -14.68
N GLU A 60 8.97 -5.59 -14.47
CA GLU A 60 8.86 -6.69 -15.43
C GLU A 60 7.55 -6.64 -16.24
N GLN A 61 6.90 -5.48 -16.32
CA GLN A 61 5.90 -5.23 -17.36
C GLN A 61 6.61 -4.87 -18.66
N LYS A 62 6.95 -5.92 -19.43
CA LYS A 62 7.43 -5.83 -20.81
C LYS A 62 6.27 -5.94 -21.79
#